data_AF-A0A965Z2K0-F1
#
_entry.id   AF-A0A965Z2K0-F1
#
_cell.length_a   1.000
_cell.length_b   1.000
_cell.length_c   1.000
_cell.angle_alpha   90.00
_cell.angle_beta   90.00
_cell.angle_gamma   90.00
#
_symmetry.space_group_name_H-M   'P 1'
#
loop_
_entity.id
_entity.type
_entity.pdbx_description
1 polymer ?
#
loop_
_entity_poly.entity_id
_entity_poly.type
_entity_poly.pdbx_seq_one_letter_code
_entity_poly.pdbx_strand_id
1 'polypeptide(L)'
;MIYWFYRGVAFLVRLLPLPVAYWLGLRICDLFYFLNRRGREAVRDNLRIVFAHQGLVPSNHLLGGCARKTFQYFGKYLADFIRYRKLTPEGVRERVSIQGLEQLDAIRASTRGAILLTAHFG
;
A
#
# COMPACT_ATOMS: atom_id res chain seq x y z
N MET A 1 -15.57 -8.29 20.40
CA MET A 1 -14.98 -6.95 20.61
C MET A 1 -14.19 -6.43 19.40
N ILE A 2 -13.21 -7.18 18.88
CA ILE A 2 -12.37 -6.75 17.72
C ILE A 2 -13.20 -6.40 16.47
N TYR A 3 -14.24 -7.18 16.16
CA TYR A 3 -15.12 -6.92 15.01
C TYR A 3 -15.81 -5.55 15.09
N TRP A 4 -16.39 -5.22 16.24
CA TRP A 4 -17.09 -3.94 16.44
C TRP A 4 -16.14 -2.75 16.44
N PHE A 5 -14.94 -2.92 16.99
CA PHE A 5 -13.88 -1.92 16.90
C PHE A 5 -13.51 -1.64 15.44
N TYR A 6 -13.23 -2.68 14.66
CA TYR A 6 -12.97 -2.54 13.23
C TYR A 6 -14.12 -1.86 12.48
N ARG A 7 -15.37 -2.26 12.75
CA ARG A 7 -16.57 -1.64 12.15
C ARG A 7 -16.67 -0.15 12.48
N GLY A 8 -16.39 0.24 13.72
CA GLY A 8 -16.38 1.64 14.16
C GLY A 8 -15.31 2.46 13.43
N VAL A 9 -14.06 1.97 13.41
CA VAL A 9 -12.95 2.63 12.69
C VAL A 9 -13.28 2.74 11.20
N ALA A 10 -13.79 1.67 10.59
CA ALA A 10 -14.15 1.67 9.18
C ALA A 10 -15.26 2.67 8.85
N PHE A 11 -16.25 2.83 9.75
CA PHE A 11 -17.30 3.84 9.60
C PHE A 11 -16.71 5.25 9.63
N LEU A 12 -15.86 5.56 10.61
CA LEU A 12 -15.22 6.87 10.73
C LEU A 12 -14.36 7.21 9.51
N VAL A 13 -13.49 6.29 9.08
CA VAL A 13 -12.61 6.49 7.91
C VAL A 13 -13.42 6.73 6.63
N ARG A 14 -14.61 6.14 6.50
CA ARG A 14 -15.49 6.36 5.35
C ARG A 14 -16.14 7.75 5.35
N LEU A 15 -16.37 8.36 6.50
CA LEU A 15 -16.94 9.72 6.57
C LEU A 15 -15.92 10.80 6.22
N LEU A 16 -14.64 10.55 6.44
CA LEU A 16 -13.59 11.53 6.19
C LEU A 16 -13.37 11.79 4.68
N PRO A 17 -12.99 13.03 4.29
CA PRO A 17 -12.41 13.29 2.97
C PRO A 17 -11.14 12.46 2.75
N LEU A 18 -10.87 12.02 1.51
CA LEU A 18 -9.72 11.15 1.20
C LEU A 18 -8.36 11.75 1.65
N PRO A 19 -8.06 13.05 1.41
CA PRO A 19 -6.80 13.64 1.85
C PRO A 19 -6.61 13.57 3.37
N VAL A 20 -7.69 13.73 4.14
CA VAL A 20 -7.68 13.67 5.60
C VAL A 20 -7.47 12.24 6.08
N ALA A 21 -8.16 11.27 5.48
CA ALA A 21 -7.98 9.85 5.78
C ALA A 21 -6.52 9.41 5.54
N TYR A 22 -5.93 9.82 4.42
CA TYR A 22 -4.51 9.58 4.15
C TYR A 22 -3.61 10.26 5.17
N TRP A 23 -3.84 11.54 5.46
CA TRP A 23 -3.01 12.26 6.41
C TRP A 23 -3.01 11.58 7.80
N LEU A 24 -4.19 11.20 8.30
CA LEU A 24 -4.31 10.46 9.57
C LEU A 24 -3.62 9.10 9.52
N GLY A 25 -3.83 8.32 8.46
CA GLY A 25 -3.17 7.03 8.26
C GLY A 25 -1.64 7.16 8.30
N LEU A 26 -1.09 8.17 7.62
CA LEU A 26 0.34 8.46 7.63
C LEU A 26 0.87 8.80 9.03
N ARG A 27 0.14 9.61 9.81
CA ARG A 27 0.55 10.00 11.17
C ARG A 27 0.47 8.85 12.16
N ILE A 28 -0.57 8.03 12.06
CA ILE A 28 -0.71 6.83 12.89
C ILE A 28 0.43 5.85 12.58
N CYS A 29 0.72 5.61 11.31
CA CYS A 29 1.83 4.74 10.92
C CYS A 29 3.22 5.31 11.28
N ASP A 30 3.38 6.65 11.29
CA ASP A 30 4.58 7.30 11.82
C ASP A 30 4.78 6.95 13.31
N LEU A 31 3.71 7.02 14.11
CA LEU A 31 3.77 6.61 15.52
C LEU A 31 4.18 5.12 15.65
N PHE A 32 3.55 4.24 14.87
CA PHE A 32 3.92 2.81 14.87
C PHE A 32 5.35 2.56 14.42
N TYR A 33 5.90 3.34 13.50
CA TYR A 33 7.31 3.24 13.10
C TYR A 33 8.28 3.54 14.26
N PHE A 34 7.92 4.48 15.14
CA PHE A 34 8.74 4.80 16.31
C PHE A 34 8.58 3.75 17.42
N LEU A 35 7.36 3.26 17.66
CA LEU A 35 7.04 2.30 18.71
C LEU A 35 7.48 0.86 18.37
N ASN A 36 7.31 0.42 17.12
CA ASN A 36 7.60 -0.95 16.69
C ASN A 36 9.05 -1.09 16.20
N ARG A 37 10.00 -1.12 17.15
CA ARG A 37 11.43 -1.27 16.84
C ARG A 37 11.72 -2.52 16.01
N ARG A 38 11.15 -3.68 16.39
CA ARG A 38 11.36 -4.96 15.70
C ARG A 38 10.88 -4.92 14.25
N GLY A 39 9.67 -4.40 14.01
CA GLY A 39 9.14 -4.26 12.66
C GLY A 39 9.96 -3.29 11.82
N ARG A 40 10.40 -2.18 12.41
CA ARG A 40 11.26 -1.20 11.75
C ARG A 40 12.59 -1.82 11.31
N GLU A 41 13.23 -2.60 12.17
CA GLU A 41 14.49 -3.29 11.86
C GLU A 41 14.29 -4.32 10.75
N ALA A 42 13.25 -5.16 10.82
CA ALA A 42 12.94 -6.12 9.77
C ALA A 42 12.73 -5.47 8.39
N VAL A 43 12.01 -4.35 8.33
CA VAL A 43 11.84 -3.60 7.07
C VAL A 43 13.19 -3.05 6.58
N ARG A 44 14.04 -2.53 7.46
CA ARG A 44 15.38 -2.04 7.07
C ARG A 44 16.26 -3.17 6.55
N ASP A 45 16.21 -4.35 7.16
CA ASP A 45 16.98 -5.52 6.73
C ASP A 45 16.54 -5.99 5.33
N ASN A 46 15.23 -6.07 5.09
CA ASN A 46 14.68 -6.39 3.77
C ASN A 46 15.10 -5.35 2.73
N LEU A 47 15.05 -4.06 3.05
CA LEU A 47 15.48 -3.00 2.15
C LEU A 47 16.97 -3.08 1.82
N ARG A 48 17.83 -3.47 2.78
CA ARG A 48 19.27 -3.70 2.50
C ARG A 48 19.46 -4.80 1.47
N ILE A 49 18.71 -5.89 1.56
CA ILE A 49 18.77 -6.99 0.59
C ILE A 49 18.35 -6.51 -0.81
N VAL A 50 17.26 -5.73 -0.89
CA VAL A 50 16.77 -5.15 -2.15
C VAL A 50 17.82 -4.22 -2.77
N PHE A 51 18.40 -3.30 -2.00
CA PHE A 51 19.45 -2.40 -2.50
C PHE A 51 20.71 -3.15 -2.91
N ALA A 52 21.11 -4.17 -2.15
CA ALA A 52 22.27 -4.99 -2.49
C ALA A 52 22.09 -5.72 -3.83
N HIS A 53 20.89 -6.23 -4.13
CA HIS A 53 20.57 -6.82 -5.44
C HIS A 53 20.64 -5.82 -6.60
N GLN A 54 20.53 -4.52 -6.31
CA GLN A 54 20.72 -3.45 -7.29
C GLN A 54 22.17 -2.96 -7.36
N GLY A 55 23.09 -3.57 -6.60
CA GLY A 55 24.49 -3.14 -6.50
C GLY A 55 24.68 -1.86 -5.69
N LEU A 56 23.72 -1.49 -4.85
CA LEU A 56 23.73 -0.24 -4.08
C LEU A 56 24.00 -0.50 -2.59
N VAL A 57 24.83 0.36 -1.98
CA VAL A 57 25.03 0.41 -0.52
C VAL A 57 24.28 1.62 0.03
N PRO A 58 23.09 1.43 0.61
CA PRO A 58 22.26 2.55 1.02
C PRO A 58 22.78 3.17 2.33
N SER A 59 22.74 4.50 2.42
CA SER A 59 23.05 5.19 3.67
C SER A 59 22.00 4.89 4.75
N ASN A 60 22.39 5.03 6.03
CA ASN A 60 21.45 4.84 7.14
C ASN A 60 20.24 5.79 7.08
N HIS A 61 20.44 7.01 6.58
CA HIS A 61 19.37 7.98 6.38
C HIS A 61 18.39 7.52 5.30
N LEU A 62 18.89 7.05 4.15
CA LEU A 62 18.05 6.53 3.07
C LEU A 62 17.24 5.31 3.53
N LEU A 63 17.88 4.34 4.20
CA LEU A 63 17.21 3.18 4.77
C LEU A 63 16.11 3.56 5.76
N GLY A 64 16.40 4.50 6.67
CA GLY A 64 15.41 4.99 7.63
C GLY A 64 14.22 5.67 6.95
N GLY A 65 14.49 6.49 5.93
CA GLY A 65 13.47 7.16 5.12
C GLY A 65 12.57 6.16 4.38
N CYS A 66 13.16 5.19 3.68
CA CYS A 66 12.44 4.14 2.95
C CYS A 66 11.64 3.24 3.90
N ALA A 67 12.20 2.87 5.05
CA ALA A 67 11.50 2.07 6.05
C ALA A 67 10.29 2.82 6.61
N ARG A 68 10.46 4.10 6.98
CA ARG A 68 9.35 4.94 7.43
C ARG A 68 8.27 5.09 6.36
N LYS A 69 8.67 5.25 5.09
CA LYS A 69 7.74 5.31 3.96
C LYS A 69 6.97 4.00 3.77
N THR A 70 7.61 2.86 3.96
CA THR A 70 6.95 1.54 3.90
C THR A 70 5.85 1.43 4.95
N PHE A 71 6.11 1.85 6.19
CA PHE A 71 5.09 1.93 7.25
C PHE A 71 3.95 2.88 6.87
N GLN A 72 4.30 4.06 6.34
CA GLN A 72 3.34 5.07 5.90
C GLN A 72 2.40 4.57 4.79
N TYR A 73 2.93 3.85 3.79
CA TYR A 73 2.13 3.32 2.69
C TYR A 73 1.09 2.30 3.16
N PHE A 74 1.39 1.51 4.19
CA PHE A 74 0.40 0.64 4.83
C PHE A 74 -0.84 1.42 5.34
N GLY A 75 -0.64 2.64 5.86
CA GLY A 75 -1.73 3.51 6.29
C GLY A 75 -2.62 4.00 5.14
N LYS A 76 -2.02 4.31 3.98
CA LYS A 76 -2.78 4.65 2.76
C LYS A 76 -3.53 3.45 2.22
N TYR A 77 -2.85 2.31 2.09
CA TYR A 77 -3.44 1.03 1.71
C TYR A 77 -4.68 0.70 2.56
N LEU A 78 -4.59 0.84 3.89
CA LEU A 78 -5.73 0.55 4.76
C LEU A 78 -6.89 1.54 4.57
N ALA A 79 -6.60 2.82 4.34
CA ALA A 79 -7.62 3.82 4.02
C ALA A 79 -8.35 3.46 2.72
N ASP A 80 -7.61 3.09 1.68
CA ASP A 80 -8.17 2.66 0.39
C ASP A 80 -8.97 1.37 0.52
N PHE A 81 -8.44 0.36 1.24
CA PHE A 81 -9.13 -0.89 1.51
C PHE A 81 -10.48 -0.69 2.21
N ILE A 82 -10.52 0.14 3.25
CA ILE A 82 -11.77 0.45 3.98
C ILE A 82 -12.77 1.18 3.08
N ARG A 83 -12.27 2.07 2.22
CA ARG A 83 -13.05 2.90 1.29
C ARG A 83 -13.34 2.19 -0.03
N TYR A 84 -12.82 0.99 -0.25
CA TYR A 84 -12.98 0.25 -1.50
C TYR A 84 -14.45 0.14 -1.92
N ARG A 85 -15.36 0.00 -0.94
CA ARG A 85 -16.82 -0.01 -1.17
C ARG A 85 -17.41 1.26 -1.80
N LYS A 86 -16.67 2.37 -1.84
CA LYS A 86 -17.07 3.63 -2.47
C LYS A 86 -16.48 3.82 -3.87
N LEU A 87 -15.61 2.91 -4.33
CA LEU A 87 -15.05 2.98 -5.67
C LEU A 87 -16.13 2.63 -6.70
N THR A 88 -16.24 3.46 -7.73
CA THR A 88 -17.03 3.18 -8.92
C THR A 88 -16.09 2.89 -10.10
N PRO A 89 -16.52 2.15 -11.13
CA PRO A 89 -15.71 1.91 -12.32
C PRO A 89 -15.19 3.21 -12.95
N GLU A 90 -16.03 4.24 -13.02
CA GLU A 90 -15.68 5.58 -13.53
C GLU A 90 -14.62 6.23 -12.66
N GLY A 91 -14.80 6.18 -11.34
CA GLY A 91 -13.86 6.73 -10.38
C GLY A 91 -12.50 6.03 -10.36
N VAL A 92 -12.44 4.75 -10.76
CA VAL A 92 -11.16 4.04 -10.98
C VAL A 92 -10.51 4.54 -12.25
N ARG A 93 -11.25 4.64 -13.37
CA ARG A 93 -10.72 5.13 -14.65
C ARG A 93 -10.14 6.54 -14.58
N GLU A 94 -10.74 7.42 -13.77
CA GLU A 94 -10.23 8.79 -13.57
C GLU A 94 -8.94 8.86 -12.74
N ARG A 95 -8.67 7.85 -11.90
CA ARG A 95 -7.61 7.90 -10.88
C ARG A 95 -6.47 6.91 -11.10
N VAL A 96 -6.67 5.92 -11.97
CA VAL A 96 -5.73 4.83 -12.22
C VAL A 96 -5.34 4.84 -13.69
N SER A 97 -4.04 4.97 -13.94
CA SER A 97 -3.43 4.68 -15.24
C SER A 97 -2.90 3.25 -15.21
N ILE A 98 -3.19 2.47 -16.24
CA ILE A 98 -2.74 1.08 -16.37
C ILE A 98 -1.75 1.05 -17.52
N GLN A 99 -0.54 0.54 -17.24
CA GLN A 99 0.45 0.22 -18.26
C GLN A 99 0.33 -1.26 -18.61
N GLY A 100 0.42 -1.60 -19.89
CA GLY A 100 0.30 -2.97 -20.34
C GLY A 100 -1.14 -3.49 -20.42
N LEU A 101 -2.05 -2.67 -20.96
CA LEU A 101 -3.44 -3.09 -21.20
C LEU A 101 -3.55 -4.03 -22.41
N GLU A 102 -2.66 -3.86 -23.39
CA GLU A 102 -2.59 -4.64 -24.62
C GLU A 102 -2.35 -6.14 -24.37
N GLN A 103 -1.66 -6.49 -23.29
CA GLN A 103 -1.43 -7.88 -22.86
C GLN A 103 -2.74 -8.50 -22.35
N LEU A 104 -3.61 -7.72 -21.71
CA LEU A 104 -4.94 -8.18 -21.30
C LEU A 104 -5.84 -8.40 -22.51
N ASP A 105 -5.76 -7.52 -23.53
CA ASP A 105 -6.49 -7.70 -24.78
C ASP A 105 -6.02 -8.95 -25.53
N ALA A 106 -4.70 -9.20 -25.58
CA ALA A 106 -4.13 -10.41 -26.17
C ALA A 106 -4.57 -11.69 -25.43
N ILE A 107 -4.62 -11.66 -24.09
CA ILE A 107 -5.15 -12.75 -23.27
C ILE A 107 -6.64 -12.98 -23.58
N ARG A 108 -7.43 -11.92 -23.73
CA ARG A 108 -8.87 -12.01 -24.01
C ARG A 108 -9.17 -12.58 -25.39
N ALA A 109 -8.29 -12.34 -26.37
CA ALA A 109 -8.38 -12.91 -27.72
C ALA A 109 -7.89 -14.37 -27.80
N SER A 110 -7.22 -14.87 -26.75
CA SER A 110 -6.72 -16.24 -26.67
C SER A 110 -7.81 -17.22 -26.24
N THR A 111 -7.75 -18.46 -26.74
CA THR A 111 -8.57 -19.57 -26.24
C THR A 111 -8.00 -20.23 -24.99
N ARG A 112 -6.78 -19.85 -24.59
CA ARG A 112 -6.11 -20.35 -23.40
C ARG A 112 -6.39 -19.43 -22.21
N GLY A 113 -6.57 -20.01 -21.03
CA GLY A 113 -6.64 -19.24 -19.78
C GLY A 113 -5.32 -18.54 -19.45
N ALA A 114 -5.38 -17.56 -18.54
CA ALA A 114 -4.22 -16.81 -18.06
C ALA A 114 -4.11 -16.84 -16.54
N ILE A 115 -2.88 -16.70 -16.03
CA ILE A 115 -2.59 -16.54 -14.61
C ILE A 115 -2.14 -15.10 -14.40
N LEU A 116 -2.88 -14.37 -13.56
CA LEU A 116 -2.47 -13.04 -13.11
C LEU A 116 -1.69 -13.17 -11.81
N LEU A 117 -0.37 -12.99 -11.89
CA LEU A 117 0.51 -13.00 -10.72
C LEU A 117 0.61 -11.58 -10.16
N THR A 118 0.31 -11.42 -8.86
CA THR A 118 0.44 -10.14 -8.15
C THR A 118 1.37 -10.28 -6.95
N ALA A 119 1.91 -9.15 -6.49
CA ALA A 119 2.68 -9.07 -5.25
C ALA A 119 1.83 -8.42 -4.14
N HIS A 120 2.18 -8.67 -2.89
CA HIS A 120 1.68 -7.86 -1.76
C HIS A 120 2.35 -6.48 -1.78
N PHE A 121 1.92 -5.66 -2.73
CA PHE A 121 2.50 -4.37 -3.05
C PHE A 121 1.40 -3.36 -3.36
N GLY A 122 1.45 -2.21 -2.70
CA GLY A 122 0.39 -1.19 -2.70
C GLY A 122 0.15 -0.63 -1.31
#